data_AF-A0A3R6RPN6-F1
#
_entry.id   AF-A0A3R6RPN6-F1
#
_cell.length_a   1.000
_cell.length_b   1.000
_cell.length_c   1.000
_cell.angle_alpha   90.00
_cell.angle_beta   90.00
_cell.angle_gamma   90.00
#
_symmetry.space_group_name_H-M   'P 1'
#
loop_
_entity.id
_entity.type
_entity.pdbx_description
1 polymer ?
#
loop_
_entity_poly.entity_id
_entity_poly.type
_entity_poly.pdbx_seq_one_letter_code
_entity_poly.pdbx_strand_id
1 'polypeptide(L)'
;MKRSMKRCKMRKGNGMLLREYLKEWTKEDLLNEARSYELKNCSRLKKDDLIDRIVEYLTTEEALRGRLSCLTKEQMVLFRKACTEPQKISAEEIMDGMQLYKYVLGSFEEVSDCFTVFEEIAQGFSGIDDEAFRAVQSKKGWLMKCISFFIDYYEIAPLEILYELYKLKVKGTIEKMIGMLEEMPEDITESCIFPMEKLGMQDLPKENPLYSERGLYVHLPVFEGDGLTALLKQQQNKKFYIPSAQQLDEICQKGYEAGVLAYKELESYFIKKLDVSYEKAARWCFETWTSSYEGKSPAELMNKMHEEGIVFQSEQQMGEFLRLLMDAFNNTRTKENRGNKPWELSERGMIGGMPAMVPEMSQPAPVTAKKVEKIYPNDPCPCGSGKKYKKCCGRN
;
A
#
# COMPACT_ATOMS: atom_id res chain seq x y z
N MET A 1 12.88 3.16 1.07
CA MET A 1 13.85 3.21 -0.06
C MET A 1 13.13 2.94 -1.39
N LYS A 2 13.14 3.88 -2.36
CA LYS A 2 12.66 3.62 -3.73
C LYS A 2 13.74 2.83 -4.49
N ARG A 3 13.67 1.50 -4.48
CA ARG A 3 14.55 0.64 -5.32
C ARG A 3 14.04 0.68 -6.77
N SER A 4 14.90 1.05 -7.73
CA SER A 4 14.63 0.73 -9.13
C SER A 4 14.81 -0.77 -9.33
N MET A 5 13.90 -1.42 -10.06
CA MET A 5 13.99 -2.85 -10.28
C MET A 5 15.17 -3.17 -11.21
N LYS A 6 16.15 -3.94 -10.72
CA LYS A 6 17.30 -4.39 -11.51
C LYS A 6 17.03 -5.84 -11.93
N ARG A 7 17.00 -6.09 -13.24
CA ARG A 7 16.83 -7.44 -13.82
C ARG A 7 18.19 -8.12 -13.95
N CYS A 8 18.24 -9.44 -13.84
CA CYS A 8 19.47 -10.22 -13.95
C CYS A 8 19.47 -11.12 -15.19
N LYS A 9 20.64 -11.29 -15.82
CA LYS A 9 20.85 -12.25 -16.91
C LYS A 9 21.14 -13.64 -16.37
N MET A 10 20.51 -14.65 -16.98
CA MET A 10 20.77 -16.07 -16.71
C MET A 10 22.11 -16.51 -17.29
N ARG A 11 22.81 -17.43 -16.61
CA ARG A 11 23.89 -18.21 -17.23
C ARG A 11 23.31 -19.24 -18.20
N LYS A 12 24.14 -19.70 -19.15
CA LYS A 12 23.88 -20.96 -19.88
C LYS A 12 23.89 -22.10 -18.85
N GLY A 13 22.72 -22.50 -18.35
CA GLY A 13 22.60 -23.49 -17.28
C GLY A 13 21.38 -23.38 -16.35
N ASN A 14 20.46 -22.44 -16.59
CA ASN A 14 19.17 -22.29 -15.88
C ASN A 14 19.19 -21.79 -14.41
N GLY A 15 20.28 -21.19 -13.94
CA GLY A 15 20.34 -20.64 -12.58
C GLY A 15 20.80 -19.19 -12.50
N MET A 16 20.39 -18.51 -11.41
CA MET A 16 20.70 -17.12 -11.11
C MET A 16 21.56 -17.06 -9.84
N LEU A 17 22.72 -16.38 -9.92
CA LEU A 17 23.64 -16.26 -8.78
C LEU A 17 23.45 -14.91 -8.09
N LEU A 18 23.29 -14.93 -6.76
CA LEU A 18 23.16 -13.73 -5.95
C LEU A 18 24.38 -12.82 -6.13
N ARG A 19 25.58 -13.40 -6.16
CA ARG A 19 26.81 -12.64 -6.35
C ARG A 19 26.84 -11.87 -7.68
N GLU A 20 26.41 -12.52 -8.77
CA GLU A 20 26.40 -11.88 -10.10
C GLU A 20 25.31 -10.80 -10.17
N TYR A 21 24.15 -11.03 -9.57
CA TYR A 21 23.11 -10.01 -9.45
C TYR A 21 23.60 -8.75 -8.73
N LEU A 22 24.32 -8.91 -7.62
CA LEU A 22 24.86 -7.79 -6.85
C LEU A 22 25.97 -7.03 -7.59
N LYS A 23 26.60 -7.58 -8.64
CA LYS A 23 27.57 -6.84 -9.46
C LYS A 23 26.91 -5.71 -10.26
N GLU A 24 25.63 -5.83 -10.59
CA GLU A 24 24.86 -4.78 -11.28
C GLU A 24 24.54 -3.58 -10.36
N TRP A 25 24.87 -3.70 -9.06
CA TRP A 25 24.60 -2.67 -8.08
C TRP A 25 25.74 -1.65 -8.00
N THR A 26 25.42 -0.38 -7.72
CA THR A 26 26.48 0.60 -7.45
C THR A 26 27.12 0.29 -6.09
N LYS A 27 28.34 0.79 -5.86
CA LYS A 27 28.97 0.64 -4.53
C LYS A 27 28.11 1.30 -3.44
N GLU A 28 27.43 2.39 -3.77
CA GLU A 28 26.53 3.09 -2.85
C GLU A 28 25.30 2.24 -2.51
N ASP A 29 24.66 1.61 -3.50
CA ASP A 29 23.54 0.67 -3.28
C ASP A 29 23.96 -0.47 -2.34
N LEU A 30 25.14 -1.06 -2.56
CA LEU A 30 25.66 -2.15 -1.72
C LEU A 30 25.97 -1.67 -0.29
N LEU A 31 26.48 -0.45 -0.12
CA LEU A 31 26.71 0.13 1.19
C LEU A 31 25.40 0.43 1.93
N ASN A 32 24.34 0.79 1.19
CA ASN A 32 23.00 0.93 1.74
C ASN A 32 22.46 -0.41 2.26
N GLU A 33 22.57 -1.49 1.48
CA GLU A 33 22.15 -2.84 1.91
C GLU A 33 22.96 -3.34 3.11
N ALA A 34 24.29 -3.17 3.06
CA ALA A 34 25.13 -3.58 4.18
C ALA A 34 24.75 -2.85 5.48
N ARG A 35 24.34 -1.57 5.40
CA ARG A 35 23.81 -0.82 6.56
C ARG A 35 22.48 -1.35 7.04
N SER A 36 21.54 -1.69 6.15
CA SER A 36 20.24 -2.25 6.55
C SER A 36 20.37 -3.63 7.19
N TYR A 37 21.46 -4.35 6.91
CA TYR A 37 21.80 -5.62 7.56
C TYR A 37 22.70 -5.44 8.79
N GLU A 38 22.95 -4.20 9.21
CA GLU A 38 23.85 -3.82 10.32
C GLU A 38 25.28 -4.36 10.20
N LEU A 39 25.76 -4.60 8.97
CA LEU A 39 27.10 -5.10 8.72
C LEU A 39 28.15 -4.02 9.02
N LYS A 40 29.02 -4.33 9.98
CA LYS A 40 30.09 -3.45 10.42
C LYS A 40 31.30 -3.49 9.47
N ASN A 41 32.06 -2.39 9.46
CA ASN A 41 33.32 -2.25 8.71
C ASN A 41 33.22 -2.34 7.17
N CYS A 42 32.04 -2.18 6.58
CA CYS A 42 31.82 -2.27 5.14
C CYS A 42 32.30 -1.05 4.33
N SER A 43 32.40 0.14 4.92
CA SER A 43 32.69 1.39 4.19
C SER A 43 34.05 1.42 3.49
N ARG A 44 35.03 0.70 4.06
CA ARG A 44 36.41 0.62 3.53
C ARG A 44 36.60 -0.46 2.46
N LEU A 45 35.64 -1.39 2.32
CA LEU A 45 35.74 -2.49 1.38
C LEU A 45 35.69 -1.98 -0.07
N LYS A 46 36.38 -2.69 -0.97
CA LYS A 46 36.17 -2.51 -2.42
C LYS A 46 34.81 -3.12 -2.79
N LYS A 47 34.32 -2.81 -4.00
CA LYS A 47 32.99 -3.26 -4.44
C LYS A 47 32.88 -4.79 -4.40
N ASP A 48 33.85 -5.52 -4.93
CA ASP A 48 33.82 -6.99 -4.92
C ASP A 48 33.87 -7.58 -3.50
N ASP A 49 34.77 -7.09 -2.65
CA ASP A 49 34.85 -7.54 -1.24
C ASP A 49 33.55 -7.24 -0.47
N LEU A 50 32.87 -6.13 -0.79
CA LEU A 50 31.58 -5.77 -0.21
C LEU A 50 30.46 -6.71 -0.69
N ILE A 51 30.45 -7.08 -1.98
CA ILE A 51 29.52 -8.08 -2.51
C ILE A 51 29.75 -9.40 -1.79
N ASP A 52 30.99 -9.87 -1.70
CA ASP A 52 31.32 -11.14 -1.03
C ASP A 52 30.85 -11.13 0.42
N ARG A 53 31.04 -10.00 1.12
CA ARG A 53 30.56 -9.84 2.49
C ARG A 53 29.03 -9.91 2.62
N ILE A 54 28.30 -9.33 1.67
CA ILE A 54 26.83 -9.37 1.65
C ILE A 54 26.33 -10.79 1.33
N VAL A 55 26.92 -11.45 0.34
CA VAL A 55 26.58 -12.84 -0.03
C VAL A 55 26.83 -13.78 1.16
N GLU A 56 27.99 -13.65 1.81
CA GLU A 56 28.34 -14.42 3.00
C GLU A 56 27.28 -14.26 4.10
N TYR A 57 26.87 -13.02 4.40
CA TYR A 57 25.84 -12.76 5.39
C TYR A 57 24.48 -13.36 5.01
N LEU A 58 23.99 -13.06 3.80
CA LEU A 58 22.67 -13.49 3.33
C LEU A 58 22.52 -15.02 3.21
N THR A 59 23.64 -15.75 3.19
CA THR A 59 23.66 -17.22 3.10
C THR A 59 23.92 -17.91 4.44
N THR A 60 24.12 -17.16 5.53
CA THR A 60 24.17 -17.74 6.88
C THR A 60 22.82 -18.34 7.29
N GLU A 61 22.85 -19.41 8.07
CA GLU A 61 21.63 -20.02 8.63
C GLU A 61 20.78 -19.00 9.41
N GLU A 62 21.43 -18.13 10.19
CA GLU A 62 20.76 -17.08 10.97
C GLU A 62 20.01 -16.09 10.08
N ALA A 63 20.68 -15.52 9.07
CA ALA A 63 20.06 -14.57 8.15
C ALA A 63 18.93 -15.23 7.34
N LEU A 64 19.14 -16.46 6.85
CA LEU A 64 18.13 -17.19 6.11
C LEU A 64 16.90 -17.51 6.97
N ARG A 65 17.10 -18.00 8.21
CA ARG A 65 15.98 -18.26 9.15
C ARG A 65 15.25 -16.96 9.48
N GLY A 66 15.96 -15.87 9.78
CA GLY A 66 15.38 -14.57 10.07
C GLY A 66 14.50 -14.07 8.93
N ARG A 67 15.00 -14.10 7.70
CA ARG A 67 14.30 -13.58 6.51
C ARG A 67 13.17 -14.50 6.06
N LEU A 68 13.45 -15.80 5.88
CA LEU A 68 12.49 -16.75 5.30
C LEU A 68 11.35 -17.08 6.27
N SER A 69 11.56 -16.96 7.58
CA SER A 69 10.46 -17.11 8.54
C SER A 69 9.44 -15.97 8.48
N CYS A 70 9.81 -14.81 7.91
CA CYS A 70 8.89 -13.68 7.72
C CYS A 70 8.00 -13.82 6.47
N LEU A 71 8.27 -14.77 5.57
CA LEU A 71 7.42 -14.95 4.40
C LEU A 71 6.00 -15.33 4.82
N THR A 72 4.99 -14.78 4.14
CA THR A 72 3.62 -15.28 4.28
C THR A 72 3.50 -16.71 3.76
N LYS A 73 2.36 -17.37 4.00
CA LYS A 73 2.12 -18.72 3.47
C LYS A 73 2.20 -18.72 1.93
N GLU A 74 1.59 -17.73 1.30
CA GLU A 74 1.53 -17.58 -0.16
C GLU A 74 2.94 -17.34 -0.73
N GLN A 75 3.69 -16.41 -0.15
CA GLN A 75 5.09 -16.13 -0.52
C GLN A 75 6.00 -17.35 -0.34
N MET A 76 5.82 -18.12 0.74
CA MET A 76 6.62 -19.32 0.99
C MET A 76 6.29 -20.44 -0.01
N VAL A 77 5.03 -20.56 -0.45
CA VAL A 77 4.65 -21.49 -1.52
C VAL A 77 5.32 -21.10 -2.83
N LEU A 78 5.25 -19.83 -3.21
CA LEU A 78 5.91 -19.32 -4.41
C LEU A 78 7.43 -19.52 -4.34
N PHE A 79 8.05 -19.15 -3.22
CA PHE A 79 9.49 -19.31 -2.98
C PHE A 79 9.93 -20.77 -3.15
N ARG A 80 9.23 -21.74 -2.54
CA ARG A 80 9.57 -23.16 -2.67
C ARG A 80 9.51 -23.65 -4.13
N LYS A 81 8.51 -23.23 -4.91
CA LYS A 81 8.44 -23.55 -6.35
C LYS A 81 9.61 -22.91 -7.11
N ALA A 82 9.92 -21.65 -6.79
CA ALA A 82 11.01 -20.90 -7.41
C ALA A 82 12.41 -21.40 -7.04
N CYS A 83 12.56 -22.13 -5.93
CA CYS A 83 13.79 -22.88 -5.62
C CYS A 83 14.02 -24.07 -6.56
N THR A 84 12.97 -24.60 -7.19
CA THR A 84 13.08 -25.77 -8.08
C THR A 84 13.17 -25.41 -9.55
N GLU A 85 12.42 -24.40 -9.99
CA GLU A 85 12.42 -23.93 -11.38
C GLU A 85 11.92 -22.48 -11.47
N PRO A 86 12.31 -21.71 -12.51
CA PRO A 86 11.80 -20.36 -12.74
C PRO A 86 10.26 -20.32 -12.77
N GLN A 87 9.67 -19.34 -12.08
CA GLN A 87 8.21 -19.22 -11.94
C GLN A 87 7.67 -18.05 -12.75
N LYS A 88 6.70 -18.33 -13.63
CA LYS A 88 5.90 -17.26 -14.24
C LYS A 88 4.89 -16.77 -13.20
N ILE A 89 4.98 -15.50 -12.83
CA ILE A 89 4.13 -14.89 -11.81
C ILE A 89 2.81 -14.43 -12.43
N SER A 90 1.67 -14.83 -11.86
CA SER A 90 0.36 -14.35 -12.29
C SER A 90 0.09 -12.92 -11.80
N ALA A 91 -0.98 -12.28 -12.29
CA ALA A 91 -1.39 -10.96 -11.80
C ALA A 91 -1.73 -10.99 -10.29
N GLU A 92 -2.26 -12.10 -9.79
CA GLU A 92 -2.61 -12.31 -8.39
C GLU A 92 -1.38 -12.58 -7.49
N GLU A 93 -0.31 -13.13 -8.05
CA GLU A 93 0.94 -13.44 -7.32
C GLU A 93 1.98 -12.31 -7.44
N ILE A 94 1.70 -11.25 -8.19
CA ILE A 94 2.67 -10.18 -8.50
C ILE A 94 3.24 -9.55 -7.23
N MET A 95 2.39 -9.29 -6.23
CA MET A 95 2.82 -8.70 -4.96
C MET A 95 3.73 -9.64 -4.18
N ASP A 96 3.45 -10.94 -4.19
CA ASP A 96 4.29 -11.94 -3.55
C ASP A 96 5.67 -12.03 -4.22
N GLY A 97 5.71 -12.07 -5.56
CA GLY A 97 6.96 -12.05 -6.32
C GLY A 97 7.79 -10.79 -6.08
N MET A 98 7.13 -9.62 -6.05
CA MET A 98 7.78 -8.35 -5.71
C MET A 98 8.35 -8.35 -4.30
N GLN A 99 7.67 -8.98 -3.33
CA GLN A 99 8.17 -9.08 -1.97
C GLN A 99 9.40 -9.98 -1.87
N LEU A 100 9.40 -11.14 -2.56
CA LEU A 100 10.58 -12.01 -2.63
C LEU A 100 11.77 -11.30 -3.28
N TYR A 101 11.52 -10.49 -4.32
CA TYR A 101 12.53 -9.61 -4.92
C TYR A 101 13.03 -8.56 -3.91
N LYS A 102 12.14 -7.91 -3.16
CA LYS A 102 12.50 -6.92 -2.13
C LYS A 102 13.33 -7.56 -1.01
N TYR A 103 13.12 -8.82 -0.67
CA TYR A 103 13.93 -9.52 0.33
C TYR A 103 15.26 -10.08 -0.20
N VAL A 104 15.60 -9.77 -1.45
CA VAL A 104 16.85 -10.22 -2.10
C VAL A 104 16.94 -11.76 -2.12
N LEU A 105 15.80 -12.43 -2.25
CA LEU A 105 15.73 -13.89 -2.32
C LEU A 105 15.84 -14.41 -3.77
N GLY A 106 15.51 -13.56 -4.73
CA GLY A 106 15.56 -13.87 -6.16
C GLY A 106 15.34 -12.62 -7.01
N SER A 107 15.31 -12.79 -8.32
CA SER A 107 15.01 -11.70 -9.25
C SER A 107 14.20 -12.17 -10.46
N PHE A 108 13.63 -11.20 -11.18
CA PHE A 108 12.92 -11.44 -12.43
C PHE A 108 13.92 -11.49 -13.59
N GLU A 109 13.84 -12.57 -14.35
CA GLU A 109 14.65 -12.79 -15.55
C GLU A 109 14.32 -11.78 -16.65
N GLU A 110 15.36 -11.24 -17.28
CA GLU A 110 15.22 -10.14 -18.24
C GLU A 110 14.34 -10.48 -19.45
N VAL A 111 14.37 -11.73 -19.91
CA VAL A 111 13.72 -12.18 -21.15
C VAL A 111 12.39 -12.88 -20.90
N SER A 112 12.33 -13.77 -19.91
CA SER A 112 11.15 -14.59 -19.64
C SER A 112 10.15 -13.91 -18.70
N ASP A 113 10.58 -12.85 -17.99
CA ASP A 113 9.87 -12.26 -16.85
C ASP A 113 9.51 -13.28 -15.74
N CYS A 114 10.12 -14.47 -15.76
CA CYS A 114 9.97 -15.44 -14.68
C CYS A 114 10.78 -14.99 -13.46
N PHE A 115 10.24 -15.21 -12.27
CA PHE A 115 10.95 -15.05 -11.01
C PHE A 115 11.78 -16.29 -10.71
N THR A 116 13.05 -16.09 -10.36
CA THR A 116 14.00 -17.16 -10.08
C THR A 116 14.73 -16.87 -8.76
N VAL A 117 14.72 -17.83 -7.84
CA VAL A 117 15.46 -17.75 -6.56
C VAL A 117 16.95 -17.90 -6.83
N PHE A 118 17.78 -17.17 -6.08
CA PHE A 118 19.23 -17.31 -6.22
C PHE A 118 19.72 -18.67 -5.74
N GLU A 119 20.65 -19.30 -6.46
CA GLU A 119 21.15 -20.65 -6.13
C GLU A 119 21.70 -20.74 -4.70
N GLU A 120 22.46 -19.74 -4.27
CA GLU A 120 23.04 -19.69 -2.93
C GLU A 120 21.95 -19.68 -1.84
N ILE A 121 20.83 -19.00 -2.10
CA ILE A 121 19.68 -18.93 -1.20
C ILE A 121 18.90 -20.26 -1.20
N ALA A 122 18.66 -20.85 -2.37
CA ALA A 122 17.98 -22.15 -2.49
C ALA A 122 18.77 -23.26 -1.79
N GLN A 123 20.10 -23.27 -1.95
CA GLN A 123 20.99 -24.21 -1.28
C GLN A 123 20.93 -24.05 0.24
N GLY A 124 21.06 -22.82 0.76
CA GLY A 124 20.97 -22.57 2.19
C GLY A 124 19.60 -22.94 2.78
N PHE A 125 18.51 -22.68 2.06
CA PHE A 125 17.15 -23.05 2.48
C PHE A 125 16.98 -24.55 2.70
N SER A 126 17.58 -25.40 1.86
CA SER A 126 17.48 -26.86 1.98
C SER A 126 17.98 -27.40 3.32
N GLY A 127 18.91 -26.69 3.98
CA GLY A 127 19.43 -27.05 5.30
C GLY A 127 18.56 -26.61 6.49
N ILE A 128 17.53 -25.78 6.28
CA ILE A 128 16.74 -25.16 7.36
C ILE A 128 15.23 -25.40 7.27
N ASP A 129 14.71 -26.01 6.20
CA ASP A 129 13.27 -26.29 6.03
C ASP A 129 12.77 -27.49 6.87
N ASP A 130 13.04 -27.42 8.18
CA ASP A 130 12.61 -28.38 9.18
C ASP A 130 11.24 -28.01 9.80
N GLU A 131 10.69 -28.90 10.65
CA GLU A 131 9.40 -28.67 11.30
C GLU A 131 9.44 -27.45 12.25
N ALA A 132 10.57 -27.20 12.90
CA ALA A 132 10.72 -26.09 13.83
C ALA A 132 10.66 -24.75 13.08
N PHE A 133 11.36 -24.66 11.94
CA PHE A 133 11.29 -23.53 11.03
C PHE A 133 9.87 -23.28 10.55
N ARG A 134 9.17 -24.32 10.07
CA ARG A 134 7.79 -24.20 9.57
C ARG A 134 6.83 -23.71 10.65
N ALA A 135 7.00 -24.15 11.90
CA ALA A 135 6.19 -23.70 13.03
C ALA A 135 6.41 -22.22 13.37
N VAL A 136 7.65 -21.73 13.28
CA VAL A 136 7.98 -20.31 13.46
C VAL A 136 7.47 -19.49 12.27
N GLN A 137 7.74 -19.95 11.05
CA GLN A 137 7.35 -19.27 9.82
C GLN A 137 5.83 -19.08 9.71
N SER A 138 5.02 -20.07 10.13
CA SER A 138 3.57 -19.90 10.14
C SER A 138 3.10 -18.76 11.06
N LYS A 139 3.81 -18.49 12.16
CA LYS A 139 3.46 -17.42 13.10
C LYS A 139 3.98 -16.06 12.62
N LYS A 140 5.25 -15.98 12.24
CA LYS A 140 5.88 -14.76 11.71
C LYS A 140 5.25 -14.34 10.37
N GLY A 141 4.87 -15.28 9.52
CA GLY A 141 4.13 -15.00 8.28
C GLY A 141 2.74 -14.38 8.53
N TRP A 142 2.01 -14.81 9.56
CA TRP A 142 0.76 -14.12 9.97
C TRP A 142 1.06 -12.73 10.54
N LEU A 143 2.08 -12.62 11.40
CA LEU A 143 2.50 -11.34 11.96
C LEU A 143 2.91 -10.34 10.87
N MET A 144 3.55 -10.77 9.79
CA MET A 144 3.85 -9.90 8.64
C MET A 144 2.59 -9.40 7.93
N LYS A 145 1.51 -10.19 7.86
CA LYS A 145 0.22 -9.67 7.38
C LYS A 145 -0.33 -8.59 8.32
N CYS A 146 -0.21 -8.80 9.64
CA CYS A 146 -0.59 -7.77 10.63
C CYS A 146 0.26 -6.50 10.51
N ILE A 147 1.57 -6.63 10.31
CA ILE A 147 2.48 -5.51 10.07
C ILE A 147 2.12 -4.78 8.77
N SER A 148 1.82 -5.50 7.69
CA SER A 148 1.38 -4.89 6.43
C SER A 148 0.12 -4.04 6.63
N PHE A 149 -0.91 -4.59 7.32
CA PHE A 149 -2.10 -3.83 7.66
C PHE A 149 -1.79 -2.61 8.56
N PHE A 150 -0.89 -2.79 9.53
CA PHE A 150 -0.44 -1.70 10.41
C PHE A 150 0.24 -0.58 9.61
N ILE A 151 1.12 -0.91 8.67
CA ILE A 151 1.81 0.07 7.81
C ILE A 151 0.76 0.83 6.99
N ASP A 152 -0.18 0.15 6.37
CA ASP A 152 -1.15 0.78 5.48
C ASP A 152 -2.17 1.64 6.22
N TYR A 153 -2.60 1.24 7.43
CA TYR A 153 -3.76 1.84 8.07
C TYR A 153 -3.54 2.45 9.44
N TYR A 154 -2.36 2.31 10.05
CA TYR A 154 -2.05 2.91 11.36
C TYR A 154 -0.78 3.76 11.34
N GLU A 155 0.31 3.25 10.76
CA GLU A 155 1.71 3.73 10.81
C GLU A 155 2.31 3.90 12.23
N ILE A 156 1.48 4.07 13.25
CA ILE A 156 1.83 4.11 14.68
C ILE A 156 0.67 3.56 15.51
N ALA A 157 0.97 2.63 16.42
CA ALA A 157 -0.05 2.00 17.27
C ALA A 157 0.58 1.40 18.53
N PRO A 158 -0.17 1.30 19.64
CA PRO A 158 0.23 0.48 20.79
C PRO A 158 0.53 -0.95 20.39
N LEU A 159 1.50 -1.57 21.05
CA LEU A 159 1.76 -3.01 20.90
C LEU A 159 0.52 -3.86 21.21
N GLU A 160 -0.35 -3.40 22.10
CA GLU A 160 -1.64 -4.01 22.39
C GLU A 160 -2.53 -4.08 21.13
N ILE A 161 -2.56 -3.04 20.31
CA ILE A 161 -3.34 -3.02 19.06
C ILE A 161 -2.75 -3.99 18.03
N LEU A 162 -1.43 -4.02 17.88
CA LEU A 162 -0.78 -5.01 17.00
C LEU A 162 -1.05 -6.44 17.49
N TYR A 163 -1.11 -6.65 18.81
CA TYR A 163 -1.46 -7.93 19.40
C TYR A 163 -2.92 -8.33 19.16
N GLU A 164 -3.86 -7.38 19.15
CA GLU A 164 -5.25 -7.63 18.74
C GLU A 164 -5.32 -8.18 17.31
N LEU A 165 -4.50 -7.70 16.39
CA LEU A 165 -4.39 -8.25 15.02
C LEU A 165 -3.77 -9.66 15.03
N TYR A 166 -2.66 -9.82 15.74
CA TYR A 166 -1.91 -11.06 15.77
C TYR A 166 -2.73 -12.23 16.35
N LYS A 167 -3.48 -11.99 17.43
CA LYS A 167 -4.27 -13.01 18.12
C LYS A 167 -5.50 -13.49 17.33
N LEU A 168 -5.84 -12.85 16.21
CA LEU A 168 -6.90 -13.31 15.31
C LEU A 168 -6.65 -14.73 14.77
N LYS A 169 -5.39 -15.13 14.63
CA LYS A 169 -5.00 -16.46 14.12
C LYS A 169 -4.00 -17.19 15.00
N VAL A 170 -3.22 -16.48 15.82
CA VAL A 170 -2.17 -17.12 16.61
C VAL A 170 -2.46 -17.04 18.10
N LYS A 171 -2.48 -18.20 18.76
CA LYS A 171 -2.60 -18.29 20.22
C LYS A 171 -1.25 -17.97 20.87
N GLY A 172 -1.24 -17.14 21.90
CA GLY A 172 -0.01 -16.76 22.59
C GLY A 172 -0.24 -15.67 23.62
N THR A 173 0.84 -15.05 24.08
CA THR A 173 0.81 -13.82 24.87
C THR A 173 1.43 -12.69 24.06
N ILE A 174 1.18 -11.44 24.46
CA ILE A 174 1.78 -10.27 23.82
C ILE A 174 3.31 -10.29 23.94
N GLU A 175 3.86 -10.79 25.05
CA GLU A 175 5.31 -10.92 25.26
C GLU A 175 5.95 -11.86 24.24
N LYS A 176 5.26 -12.96 23.88
CA LYS A 176 5.73 -13.85 22.81
C LYS A 176 5.69 -13.19 21.44
N MET A 177 4.72 -12.31 21.18
CA MET A 177 4.67 -11.54 19.93
C MET A 177 5.81 -10.51 19.89
N ILE A 178 6.05 -9.80 21.00
CA ILE A 178 7.14 -8.82 21.12
C ILE A 178 8.49 -9.48 20.87
N GLY A 179 8.78 -10.61 21.52
CA GLY A 179 10.04 -11.34 21.29
C GLY A 179 10.22 -11.75 19.82
N MET A 180 9.14 -12.11 19.11
CA MET A 180 9.24 -12.35 17.67
C MET A 180 9.52 -11.09 16.86
N LEU A 181 8.92 -9.94 17.20
CA LEU A 181 9.19 -8.67 16.52
C LEU A 181 10.65 -8.26 16.67
N GLU A 182 11.23 -8.46 17.87
CA GLU A 182 12.64 -8.16 18.16
C GLU A 182 13.61 -9.06 17.38
N GLU A 183 13.22 -10.30 17.07
CA GLU A 183 14.00 -11.21 16.23
C GLU A 183 13.84 -10.96 14.71
N MET A 184 12.84 -10.17 14.29
CA MET A 184 12.56 -9.95 12.88
C MET A 184 13.49 -8.86 12.32
N PRO A 185 14.10 -9.07 11.13
CA PRO A 185 14.99 -8.07 10.56
C PRO A 185 14.27 -6.73 10.29
N GLU A 186 14.87 -5.62 10.73
CA GLU A 186 14.28 -4.28 10.53
C GLU A 186 14.13 -3.92 9.05
N ASP A 187 15.01 -4.43 8.17
CA ASP A 187 14.92 -4.23 6.73
C ASP A 187 13.73 -4.96 6.08
N ILE A 188 13.11 -5.90 6.81
CA ILE A 188 11.90 -6.61 6.42
C ILE A 188 10.66 -5.93 6.99
N THR A 189 10.66 -5.61 8.29
CA THR A 189 9.49 -5.04 8.97
C THR A 189 9.30 -3.54 8.67
N GLU A 190 10.40 -2.84 8.35
CA GLU A 190 10.48 -1.38 8.19
C GLU A 190 9.86 -0.61 9.39
N SER A 191 9.78 -1.27 10.54
CA SER A 191 9.02 -0.82 11.72
C SER A 191 9.65 -1.34 13.01
N CYS A 192 9.69 -0.50 14.04
CA CYS A 192 10.35 -0.79 15.32
C CYS A 192 9.48 -0.43 16.53
N ILE A 193 9.84 -0.97 17.70
CA ILE A 193 9.21 -0.67 18.98
C ILE A 193 9.90 0.54 19.61
N PHE A 194 9.11 1.54 20.00
CA PHE A 194 9.56 2.75 20.69
C PHE A 194 8.91 2.88 22.07
N PRO A 195 9.69 3.05 23.14
CA PRO A 195 9.17 3.52 24.42
C PRO A 195 8.49 4.87 24.26
N MET A 196 7.40 5.10 25.00
CA MET A 196 6.62 6.36 24.96
C MET A 196 7.49 7.60 25.17
N GLU A 197 8.46 7.51 26.07
CA GLU A 197 9.41 8.58 26.42
C GLU A 197 10.27 9.02 25.23
N LYS A 198 10.67 8.07 24.36
CA LYS A 198 11.47 8.36 23.17
C LYS A 198 10.70 9.17 22.13
N LEU A 199 9.36 9.16 22.21
CA LEU A 199 8.46 9.90 21.35
C LEU A 199 7.89 11.16 22.03
N GLY A 200 8.28 11.45 23.28
CA GLY A 200 7.73 12.56 24.06
C GLY A 200 6.26 12.36 24.45
N MET A 201 5.81 11.11 24.56
CA MET A 201 4.42 10.73 24.82
C MET A 201 4.18 10.13 26.21
N GLN A 202 5.16 10.17 27.10
CA GLN A 202 5.10 9.55 28.44
C GLN A 202 3.97 10.09 29.33
N ASP A 203 3.53 11.32 29.09
CA ASP A 203 2.50 12.00 29.89
C ASP A 203 1.08 11.82 29.30
N LEU A 204 0.91 10.99 28.27
CA LEU A 204 -0.42 10.71 27.73
C LEU A 204 -1.29 9.98 28.78
N PRO A 205 -2.57 10.39 28.92
CA PRO A 205 -3.49 9.73 29.85
C PRO A 205 -3.76 8.28 29.42
N LYS A 206 -4.07 7.40 30.37
CA LYS A 206 -4.30 5.96 30.10
C LYS A 206 -5.46 5.70 29.14
N GLU A 207 -6.39 6.63 29.06
CA GLU A 207 -7.56 6.58 28.16
C GLU A 207 -7.20 6.99 26.73
N ASN A 208 -6.00 7.55 26.49
CA ASN A 208 -5.56 7.90 25.15
C ASN A 208 -5.39 6.63 24.31
N PRO A 209 -5.88 6.57 23.06
CA PRO A 209 -5.73 5.37 22.25
C PRO A 209 -4.27 5.01 21.90
N LEU A 210 -3.32 5.92 22.04
CA LEU A 210 -1.88 5.67 21.89
C LEU A 210 -1.17 5.34 23.20
N TYR A 211 -1.88 5.31 24.33
CA TYR A 211 -1.24 4.91 25.59
C TYR A 211 -0.83 3.43 25.52
N SER A 212 0.43 3.14 25.86
CA SER A 212 0.94 1.78 26.02
C SER A 212 2.01 1.74 27.09
N GLU A 213 1.88 0.80 28.03
CA GLU A 213 2.95 0.50 29.00
C GLU A 213 4.12 -0.27 28.37
N ARG A 214 3.90 -0.89 27.20
CA ARG A 214 4.90 -1.69 26.48
C ARG A 214 5.59 -0.92 25.35
N GLY A 215 5.05 0.24 24.98
CA GLY A 215 5.54 1.08 23.89
C GLY A 215 4.72 0.98 22.61
N LEU A 216 5.09 1.83 21.66
CA LEU A 216 4.43 1.97 20.37
C LEU A 216 5.22 1.24 19.30
N TYR A 217 4.53 0.49 18.44
CA TYR A 217 5.10 0.05 17.18
C TYR A 217 4.95 1.17 16.16
N VAL A 218 6.04 1.49 15.45
CA VAL A 218 6.13 2.66 14.56
C VAL A 218 6.76 2.26 13.23
N HIS A 219 6.08 2.59 12.13
CA HIS A 219 6.61 2.47 10.77
C HIS A 219 7.65 3.57 10.55
N LEU A 220 8.92 3.20 10.37
CA LEU A 220 10.05 4.14 10.42
C LEU A 220 9.95 5.33 9.43
N PRO A 221 9.46 5.16 8.19
CA PRO A 221 9.28 6.27 7.25
C PRO A 221 8.38 7.40 7.75
N VAL A 222 7.54 7.18 8.78
CA VAL A 222 6.71 8.25 9.36
C VAL A 222 7.53 9.40 9.95
N PHE A 223 8.82 9.16 10.27
CA PHE A 223 9.73 10.20 10.76
C PHE A 223 10.30 11.10 9.66
N GLU A 224 10.06 10.81 8.38
CA GLU A 224 10.49 11.68 7.29
C GLU A 224 9.70 13.01 7.31
N GLY A 225 10.42 14.13 7.36
CA GLY A 225 9.80 15.46 7.39
C GLY A 225 8.98 15.71 8.65
N ASP A 226 7.75 16.19 8.49
CA ASP A 226 6.77 16.40 9.57
C ASP A 226 5.74 15.25 9.68
N GLY A 227 6.01 14.10 9.03
CA GLY A 227 5.06 13.00 8.85
C GLY A 227 4.37 12.56 10.14
N LEU A 228 5.12 12.28 11.20
CA LEU A 228 4.57 11.83 12.48
C LEU A 228 3.66 12.89 13.11
N THR A 229 4.10 14.16 13.16
CA THR A 229 3.30 15.24 13.72
C THR A 229 2.02 15.49 12.91
N ALA A 230 2.12 15.48 11.59
CA ALA A 230 0.99 15.64 10.68
C ALA A 230 -0.02 14.48 10.83
N LEU A 231 0.46 13.24 10.90
CA LEU A 231 -0.38 12.06 11.09
C LEU A 231 -1.12 12.11 12.43
N LEU A 232 -0.41 12.36 13.53
CA LEU A 232 -1.01 12.40 14.87
C LEU A 232 -2.08 13.51 14.99
N LYS A 233 -1.85 14.67 14.37
CA LYS A 233 -2.84 15.76 14.31
C LYS A 233 -4.14 15.32 13.62
N GLN A 234 -4.04 14.45 12.61
CA GLN A 234 -5.19 13.94 11.88
C GLN A 234 -5.86 12.76 12.58
N GLN A 235 -5.08 11.87 13.21
CA GLN A 235 -5.60 10.71 13.95
C GLN A 235 -6.34 11.09 15.23
N GLN A 236 -5.86 12.11 15.96
CA GLN A 236 -6.49 12.59 17.19
C GLN A 236 -6.83 11.44 18.16
N ASN A 237 -8.03 11.48 18.75
CA ASN A 237 -8.53 10.48 19.71
C ASN A 237 -9.37 9.38 19.05
N LYS A 238 -9.30 9.20 17.73
CA LYS A 238 -10.02 8.14 17.03
C LYS A 238 -9.58 6.78 17.58
N LYS A 239 -10.51 5.83 17.73
CA LYS A 239 -10.16 4.46 18.14
C LYS A 239 -9.55 3.71 16.96
N PHE A 240 -8.69 2.74 17.24
CA PHE A 240 -8.21 1.83 16.20
C PHE A 240 -9.35 0.91 15.75
N TYR A 241 -9.58 0.85 14.44
CA TYR A 241 -10.38 -0.22 13.85
C TYR A 241 -9.67 -1.55 14.03
N ILE A 242 -10.36 -2.67 14.22
CA ILE A 242 -9.74 -4.01 14.22
C ILE A 242 -10.44 -4.85 13.14
N PRO A 243 -9.74 -5.26 12.06
CA PRO A 243 -10.32 -6.10 11.02
C PRO A 243 -10.59 -7.51 11.52
N SER A 244 -11.51 -8.21 10.85
CA SER A 244 -11.53 -9.67 10.90
C SER A 244 -10.33 -10.26 10.19
N ALA A 245 -9.95 -11.50 10.52
CA ALA A 245 -8.85 -12.17 9.83
C ALA A 245 -9.07 -12.30 8.32
N GLN A 246 -10.33 -12.51 7.89
CA GLN A 246 -10.68 -12.60 6.48
C GLN A 246 -10.47 -11.27 5.74
N GLN A 247 -10.83 -10.15 6.36
CA GLN A 247 -10.61 -8.83 5.78
C GLN A 247 -9.12 -8.52 5.67
N LEU A 248 -8.34 -8.88 6.70
CA LEU A 248 -6.89 -8.69 6.69
C LEU A 248 -6.24 -9.53 5.59
N ASP A 249 -6.62 -10.81 5.45
CA ASP A 249 -6.14 -11.67 4.35
C ASP A 249 -6.52 -11.10 2.97
N GLU A 250 -7.75 -10.61 2.80
CA GLU A 250 -8.19 -10.00 1.53
C GLU A 250 -7.38 -8.75 1.18
N ILE A 251 -7.18 -7.85 2.14
CA ILE A 251 -6.40 -6.62 1.96
C ILE A 251 -4.97 -6.97 1.58
N CYS A 252 -4.31 -7.88 2.29
CA CYS A 252 -2.94 -8.27 1.96
C CYS A 252 -2.82 -8.88 0.56
N GLN A 253 -3.85 -9.62 0.10
CA GLN A 253 -3.84 -10.26 -1.21
C GLN A 253 -4.15 -9.27 -2.34
N LYS A 254 -5.11 -8.36 -2.13
CA LYS A 254 -5.65 -7.49 -3.19
C LYS A 254 -5.16 -6.04 -3.12
N GLY A 255 -4.48 -5.67 -2.04
CA GLY A 255 -4.08 -4.30 -1.70
C GLY A 255 -5.18 -3.46 -1.05
N TYR A 256 -6.44 -3.91 -1.04
CA TYR A 256 -7.57 -3.21 -0.43
C TYR A 256 -8.78 -4.13 -0.20
N GLU A 257 -9.80 -3.64 0.51
CA GLU A 257 -11.04 -4.37 0.81
C GLU A 257 -11.99 -4.42 -0.41
N ALA A 258 -11.58 -5.07 -1.50
CA ALA A 258 -12.34 -5.15 -2.74
C ALA A 258 -13.71 -5.83 -2.59
N GLY A 259 -13.87 -6.69 -1.58
CA GLY A 259 -15.07 -7.48 -1.33
C GLY A 259 -16.25 -6.72 -0.74
N VAL A 260 -16.06 -5.47 -0.29
CA VAL A 260 -17.15 -4.65 0.29
C VAL A 260 -18.15 -4.21 -0.78
N LEU A 261 -19.42 -4.05 -0.38
CA LEU A 261 -20.53 -3.74 -1.29
C LEU A 261 -20.26 -2.52 -2.17
N ALA A 262 -19.70 -1.44 -1.62
CA ALA A 262 -19.42 -0.21 -2.36
C ALA A 262 -18.52 -0.45 -3.60
N TYR A 263 -17.46 -1.24 -3.45
CA TYR A 263 -16.56 -1.56 -4.57
C TYR A 263 -17.18 -2.57 -5.54
N LYS A 264 -17.96 -3.54 -5.06
CA LYS A 264 -18.70 -4.48 -5.92
C LYS A 264 -19.74 -3.78 -6.80
N GLU A 265 -20.46 -2.81 -6.25
CA GLU A 265 -21.43 -2.01 -7.00
C GLU A 265 -20.73 -1.12 -8.03
N LEU A 266 -19.61 -0.50 -7.65
CA LEU A 266 -18.81 0.32 -8.56
C LEU A 266 -18.23 -0.51 -9.72
N GLU A 267 -17.63 -1.68 -9.44
CA GLU A 267 -17.12 -2.60 -10.46
C GLU A 267 -18.24 -3.07 -11.40
N SER A 268 -19.38 -3.48 -10.83
CA SER A 268 -20.56 -3.89 -11.60
C SER A 268 -21.08 -2.74 -12.47
N TYR A 269 -20.97 -1.49 -12.04
CA TYR A 269 -21.36 -0.33 -12.84
C TYR A 269 -20.41 -0.12 -14.03
N PHE A 270 -19.10 -0.18 -13.80
CA PHE A 270 -18.11 -0.12 -14.89
C PHE A 270 -18.40 -1.17 -15.96
N ILE A 271 -18.62 -2.42 -15.56
CA ILE A 271 -18.82 -3.53 -16.49
C ILE A 271 -20.18 -3.41 -17.20
N LYS A 272 -21.27 -3.26 -16.45
CA LYS A 272 -22.63 -3.40 -17.00
C LYS A 272 -23.20 -2.13 -17.59
N LYS A 273 -22.76 -0.96 -17.13
CA LYS A 273 -23.33 0.35 -17.52
C LYS A 273 -22.38 1.18 -18.37
N LEU A 274 -21.08 0.99 -18.21
CA LEU A 274 -20.06 1.68 -19.01
C LEU A 274 -19.38 0.76 -20.05
N ASP A 275 -19.78 -0.52 -20.12
CA ASP A 275 -19.24 -1.53 -21.05
C ASP A 275 -17.70 -1.64 -20.99
N VAL A 276 -17.16 -1.53 -19.78
CA VAL A 276 -15.72 -1.63 -19.51
C VAL A 276 -15.36 -3.09 -19.22
N SER A 277 -14.28 -3.59 -19.84
CA SER A 277 -13.76 -4.93 -19.54
C SER A 277 -13.50 -5.14 -18.03
N TYR A 278 -13.59 -6.38 -17.57
CA TYR A 278 -13.33 -6.72 -16.16
C TYR A 278 -11.98 -6.19 -15.66
N GLU A 279 -10.90 -6.40 -16.42
CA GLU A 279 -9.55 -5.94 -16.04
C GLU A 279 -9.48 -4.42 -15.86
N LYS A 280 -10.06 -3.65 -16.79
CA LYS A 280 -10.08 -2.18 -16.69
C LYS A 280 -11.01 -1.71 -15.56
N ALA A 281 -12.10 -2.43 -15.26
CA ALA A 281 -12.97 -2.14 -14.14
C ALA A 281 -12.27 -2.38 -12.79
N ALA A 282 -11.60 -3.52 -12.63
CA ALA A 282 -10.81 -3.84 -11.44
C ALA A 282 -9.72 -2.80 -11.19
N ARG A 283 -9.00 -2.39 -12.25
CA ARG A 283 -8.02 -1.29 -12.17
C ARG A 283 -8.66 0.02 -11.71
N TRP A 284 -9.83 0.39 -12.23
CA TRP A 284 -10.51 1.62 -11.79
C TRP A 284 -11.02 1.55 -10.35
N CYS A 285 -11.43 0.37 -9.87
CA CYS A 285 -11.76 0.18 -8.46
C CYS A 285 -10.51 0.37 -7.58
N PHE A 286 -9.36 -0.20 -7.98
CA PHE A 286 -8.11 0.02 -7.28
C PHE A 286 -7.68 1.50 -7.29
N GLU A 287 -7.72 2.16 -8.46
CA GLU A 287 -7.43 3.59 -8.59
C GLU A 287 -8.40 4.47 -7.77
N THR A 288 -9.66 4.05 -7.63
CA THR A 288 -10.64 4.70 -6.75
C THR A 288 -10.22 4.57 -5.29
N TRP A 289 -9.82 3.37 -4.86
CA TRP A 289 -9.28 3.15 -3.52
C TRP A 289 -8.01 3.98 -3.29
N THR A 290 -7.02 3.92 -4.17
CA THR A 290 -5.77 4.70 -4.06
C THR A 290 -6.08 6.19 -3.99
N SER A 291 -6.96 6.71 -4.84
CA SER A 291 -7.31 8.13 -4.82
C SER A 291 -7.95 8.54 -3.50
N SER A 292 -8.88 7.73 -2.98
CA SER A 292 -9.49 7.99 -1.68
C SER A 292 -8.50 7.86 -0.53
N TYR A 293 -7.62 6.86 -0.59
CA TYR A 293 -6.61 6.57 0.43
C TYR A 293 -5.56 7.70 0.52
N GLU A 294 -5.16 8.25 -0.62
CA GLU A 294 -4.22 9.39 -0.71
C GLU A 294 -4.89 10.75 -0.48
N GLY A 295 -6.21 10.80 -0.20
CA GLY A 295 -6.94 12.04 0.05
C GLY A 295 -7.13 12.93 -1.20
N LYS A 296 -7.04 12.36 -2.40
CA LYS A 296 -7.31 13.08 -3.67
C LYS A 296 -8.79 13.36 -3.81
N SER A 297 -9.15 14.41 -4.56
CA SER A 297 -10.56 14.72 -4.79
C SER A 297 -11.21 13.75 -5.79
N PRO A 298 -12.52 13.43 -5.65
CA PRO A 298 -13.25 12.67 -6.67
C PRO A 298 -13.20 13.32 -8.06
N ALA A 299 -13.09 14.65 -8.13
CA ALA A 299 -12.99 15.40 -9.38
C ALA A 299 -11.69 15.11 -10.15
N GLU A 300 -10.55 14.98 -9.45
CA GLU A 300 -9.28 14.60 -10.08
C GLU A 300 -9.36 13.22 -10.72
N LEU A 301 -9.95 12.25 -10.01
CA LEU A 301 -10.13 10.90 -10.52
C LEU A 301 -11.09 10.85 -11.71
N MET A 302 -12.18 11.62 -11.67
CA MET A 302 -13.10 11.78 -12.81
C MET A 302 -12.39 12.33 -14.05
N ASN A 303 -11.51 13.32 -13.88
CA ASN A 303 -10.72 13.87 -14.99
C ASN A 303 -9.78 12.81 -15.57
N LYS A 304 -9.07 12.05 -14.73
CA LYS A 304 -8.21 10.94 -15.17
C LYS A 304 -9.01 9.88 -15.94
N MET A 305 -10.20 9.51 -15.46
CA MET A 305 -11.09 8.59 -16.16
C MET A 305 -11.52 9.11 -17.53
N HIS A 306 -11.84 10.40 -17.63
CA HIS A 306 -12.20 11.04 -18.89
C HIS A 306 -11.05 11.04 -19.90
N GLU A 307 -9.84 11.39 -19.46
CA GLU A 307 -8.61 11.36 -20.27
C GLU A 307 -8.32 9.96 -20.82
N GLU A 308 -8.64 8.92 -20.04
CA GLU A 308 -8.50 7.51 -20.43
C GLU A 308 -9.75 6.91 -21.12
N GLY A 309 -10.64 7.78 -21.61
CA GLY A 309 -11.73 7.44 -22.52
C GLY A 309 -13.01 6.94 -21.85
N ILE A 310 -13.21 7.16 -20.55
CA ILE A 310 -14.51 6.94 -19.91
C ILE A 310 -15.43 8.11 -20.28
N VAL A 311 -16.55 7.79 -20.94
CA VAL A 311 -17.52 8.79 -21.40
C VAL A 311 -18.90 8.45 -20.86
N PHE A 312 -19.53 9.45 -20.23
CA PHE A 312 -20.92 9.35 -19.77
C PHE A 312 -21.86 9.87 -20.86
N GLN A 313 -22.92 9.11 -21.15
CA GLN A 313 -23.90 9.40 -22.20
C GLN A 313 -24.97 10.40 -21.75
N SER A 314 -25.09 10.65 -20.44
CA SER A 314 -26.05 11.61 -19.88
C SER A 314 -25.63 12.13 -18.52
N GLU A 315 -26.19 13.28 -18.12
CA GLU A 315 -26.03 13.82 -16.76
C GLU A 315 -26.55 12.85 -15.70
N GLN A 316 -27.61 12.09 -16.02
CA GLN A 316 -28.13 11.06 -15.13
C GLN A 316 -27.09 9.95 -14.90
N GLN A 317 -26.48 9.43 -15.97
CA GLN A 317 -25.46 8.39 -15.87
C GLN A 317 -24.25 8.88 -15.07
N MET A 318 -23.82 10.13 -15.32
CA MET A 318 -22.76 10.78 -14.55
C MET A 318 -23.12 10.90 -13.06
N GLY A 319 -24.36 11.31 -12.73
CA GLY A 319 -24.82 11.43 -11.35
C GLY A 319 -24.90 10.08 -10.61
N GLU A 320 -25.38 9.04 -11.29
CA GLU A 320 -25.38 7.67 -10.76
C GLU A 320 -23.96 7.17 -10.45
N PHE A 321 -23.02 7.41 -11.37
CA PHE A 321 -21.62 7.06 -11.19
C PHE A 321 -20.98 7.84 -10.03
N LEU A 322 -21.22 9.14 -9.96
CA LEU A 322 -20.66 10.00 -8.92
C LEU A 322 -21.11 9.57 -7.52
N ARG A 323 -22.35 9.10 -7.39
CA ARG A 323 -22.86 8.50 -6.14
C ARG A 323 -22.05 7.27 -5.74
N LEU A 324 -21.87 6.31 -6.67
CA LEU A 324 -21.08 5.10 -6.40
C LEU A 324 -19.62 5.42 -6.07
N LEU A 325 -19.05 6.43 -6.73
CA LEU A 325 -17.71 6.91 -6.45
C LEU A 325 -17.61 7.46 -5.02
N MET A 326 -18.54 8.33 -4.62
CA MET A 326 -18.60 8.85 -3.25
C MET A 326 -18.84 7.74 -2.21
N ASP A 327 -19.68 6.76 -2.52
CA ASP A 327 -19.92 5.60 -1.66
C ASP A 327 -18.64 4.79 -1.46
N ALA A 328 -17.82 4.59 -2.50
CA ALA A 328 -16.51 3.93 -2.41
C ALA A 328 -15.51 4.73 -1.56
N PHE A 329 -15.43 6.05 -1.76
CA PHE A 329 -14.57 6.94 -0.96
C PHE A 329 -14.94 6.87 0.53
N ASN A 330 -16.23 6.98 0.84
CA ASN A 330 -16.69 6.90 2.23
C ASN A 330 -16.47 5.51 2.84
N ASN A 331 -16.34 4.46 2.03
CA ASN A 331 -16.04 3.09 2.46
C ASN A 331 -14.55 2.73 2.42
N THR A 332 -13.65 3.68 2.16
CA THR A 332 -12.21 3.46 2.16
C THR A 332 -11.63 3.68 3.54
N ARG A 333 -10.85 2.71 4.04
CA ARG A 333 -10.09 2.84 5.28
C ARG A 333 -8.84 3.69 5.05
N THR A 334 -8.47 4.53 6.01
CA THR A 334 -7.25 5.35 5.89
C THR A 334 -6.48 5.44 7.21
N LYS A 335 -5.20 5.80 7.12
CA LYS A 335 -4.30 5.90 8.27
C LYS A 335 -4.58 7.10 9.17
N GLU A 336 -5.04 8.19 8.58
CA GLU A 336 -5.53 9.39 9.26
C GLU A 336 -6.74 9.07 10.15
N ASN A 337 -7.44 7.98 9.83
CA ASN A 337 -8.59 7.47 10.55
C ASN A 337 -8.29 6.23 11.39
N ARG A 338 -7.02 5.84 11.58
CA ARG A 338 -6.62 4.62 12.32
C ARG A 338 -7.34 3.37 11.79
N GLY A 339 -7.40 3.26 10.47
CA GLY A 339 -8.04 2.16 9.75
C GLY A 339 -9.57 2.21 9.73
N ASN A 340 -10.21 3.25 10.28
CA ASN A 340 -11.66 3.42 10.13
C ASN A 340 -12.01 4.00 8.76
N LYS A 341 -13.20 3.66 8.29
CA LYS A 341 -13.86 4.28 7.15
C LYS A 341 -14.42 5.64 7.58
N PRO A 342 -14.45 6.66 6.71
CA PRO A 342 -15.10 7.94 7.01
C PRO A 342 -16.50 7.81 7.61
N TRP A 343 -17.34 6.92 7.08
CA TRP A 343 -18.71 6.73 7.59
C TRP A 343 -18.76 6.09 8.99
N GLU A 344 -17.75 5.31 9.39
CA GLU A 344 -17.65 4.71 10.73
C GLU A 344 -17.41 5.80 11.81
N LEU A 345 -16.92 6.98 11.42
CA LEU A 345 -16.58 8.08 12.31
C LEU A 345 -17.63 9.21 12.35
N SER A 346 -18.54 9.26 11.38
CA SER A 346 -19.64 10.24 11.41
C SER A 346 -20.66 9.84 12.48
N GLU A 347 -20.90 10.70 13.48
CA GLU A 347 -21.83 10.47 14.61
C GLU A 347 -23.29 10.19 14.20
N ARG A 348 -23.63 10.25 12.91
CA ARG A 348 -24.91 9.84 12.36
C ARG A 348 -24.65 9.13 11.03
N GLY A 349 -24.96 7.84 10.98
CA GLY A 349 -25.06 7.14 9.70
C GLY A 349 -25.90 7.96 8.72
N MET A 350 -25.27 8.36 7.61
CA MET A 350 -25.86 8.84 6.36
C MET A 350 -27.13 9.70 6.48
N ILE A 351 -26.97 11.03 6.54
CA ILE A 351 -27.92 11.95 5.88
C ILE A 351 -27.10 12.85 4.94
N GLY A 352 -27.10 12.52 3.65
CA GLY A 352 -26.69 13.44 2.60
C GLY A 352 -25.20 13.43 2.23
N GLY A 353 -24.71 12.30 1.72
CA GLY A 353 -23.77 12.21 0.57
C GLY A 353 -22.47 13.04 0.52
N MET A 354 -22.08 13.76 1.56
CA MET A 354 -20.86 14.58 1.56
C MET A 354 -19.78 13.89 2.40
N PRO A 355 -18.57 13.69 1.86
CA PRO A 355 -17.50 13.00 2.56
C PRO A 355 -16.98 13.82 3.75
N ALA A 356 -16.63 13.12 4.84
CA ALA A 356 -15.98 13.70 6.02
C ALA A 356 -14.47 14.00 5.81
N MET A 357 -13.97 13.86 4.58
CA MET A 357 -12.54 13.96 4.19
C MET A 357 -12.18 15.19 3.36
N VAL A 358 -12.92 16.29 3.49
CA VAL A 358 -12.44 17.58 2.97
C VAL A 358 -11.83 18.38 4.11
N PRO A 359 -10.50 18.60 4.13
CA PRO A 359 -9.95 19.78 4.79
C PRO A 359 -10.72 20.98 4.27
N GLU A 360 -11.13 21.85 5.19
CA GLU A 360 -11.81 23.13 4.97
C GLU A 360 -11.64 23.61 3.53
N MET A 361 -12.69 23.45 2.72
CA MET A 361 -12.75 24.04 1.39
C MET A 361 -12.53 25.54 1.60
N SER A 362 -11.32 26.01 1.30
CA SER A 362 -11.18 27.31 0.66
C SER A 362 -12.17 27.25 -0.49
N GLN A 363 -13.27 27.96 -0.35
CA GLN A 363 -14.37 27.94 -1.31
C GLN A 363 -13.74 27.93 -2.70
N PRO A 364 -14.04 26.95 -3.57
CA PRO A 364 -13.66 27.10 -4.96
C PRO A 364 -14.28 28.43 -5.37
N ALA A 365 -13.44 29.39 -5.75
CA ALA A 365 -13.90 30.61 -6.37
C ALA A 365 -14.95 30.17 -7.39
N PRO A 366 -16.19 30.69 -7.32
CA PRO A 366 -17.29 30.12 -8.06
C PRO A 366 -16.84 30.03 -9.50
N VAL A 367 -16.78 28.80 -10.02
CA VAL A 367 -16.64 28.58 -11.45
C VAL A 367 -17.89 29.23 -11.99
N THR A 368 -17.72 30.44 -12.49
CA THR A 368 -18.79 31.22 -13.08
C THR A 368 -19.19 30.43 -14.30
N ALA A 369 -20.19 29.56 -14.13
CA ALA A 369 -21.11 29.28 -15.21
C ALA A 369 -21.47 30.66 -15.74
N LYS A 370 -20.94 31.03 -16.93
CA LYS A 370 -21.34 32.26 -17.59
C LYS A 370 -22.85 32.20 -17.61
N LYS A 371 -23.49 33.04 -16.80
CA LYS A 371 -24.90 33.36 -16.98
C LYS A 371 -24.96 33.79 -18.44
N VAL A 372 -25.51 32.93 -19.28
CA VAL A 372 -25.95 33.37 -20.60
C VAL A 372 -27.04 34.38 -20.27
N GLU A 373 -26.69 35.67 -20.31
CA GLU A 373 -27.68 36.73 -20.18
C GLU A 373 -28.75 36.45 -21.24
N LYS A 374 -30.00 36.33 -20.82
CA LYS A 374 -31.12 36.17 -21.75
C LYS A 374 -31.15 37.42 -22.62
N ILE A 375 -30.77 37.29 -23.88
CA ILE A 375 -30.85 38.37 -24.87
C ILE A 375 -32.31 38.50 -25.30
N TYR A 376 -32.93 39.65 -25.03
CA TYR A 376 -34.31 39.93 -25.41
C TYR A 376 -34.38 40.51 -26.83
N PRO A 377 -35.51 40.35 -27.56
CA PRO A 377 -35.63 40.73 -28.97
C PRO A 377 -35.22 42.18 -29.32
N ASN A 378 -35.32 43.11 -28.37
CA ASN A 378 -34.98 44.51 -28.58
C ASN A 378 -33.56 44.90 -28.12
N ASP A 379 -32.82 43.99 -27.48
CA ASP A 379 -31.48 44.27 -26.96
C ASP A 379 -30.47 44.41 -28.10
N PRO A 380 -29.34 45.12 -27.87
CA PRO A 380 -28.25 45.19 -28.83
C PRO A 380 -27.77 43.78 -29.23
N CYS A 381 -27.59 43.54 -30.52
CA CYS A 381 -27.20 42.23 -31.01
C CYS A 381 -25.74 41.93 -30.62
N PRO A 382 -25.44 40.75 -30.03
CA PRO A 382 -24.11 40.43 -29.52
C PRO A 382 -23.05 40.23 -30.62
N CYS A 383 -23.43 40.17 -31.90
CA CYS A 383 -22.48 40.12 -33.01
C CYS A 383 -21.81 41.47 -33.31
N GLY A 384 -22.13 42.54 -32.57
CA GLY A 384 -21.53 43.85 -32.73
C GLY A 384 -22.06 44.68 -33.92
N SER A 385 -23.14 44.24 -34.57
CA SER A 385 -23.70 44.91 -35.75
C SER A 385 -24.38 46.27 -35.48
N GLY A 386 -24.51 46.68 -34.23
CA GLY A 386 -25.24 47.89 -33.82
C GLY A 386 -26.76 47.83 -33.97
N LYS A 387 -27.32 46.70 -34.42
CA LYS A 387 -28.78 46.48 -34.61
C LYS A 387 -29.39 45.78 -33.40
N LYS A 388 -30.72 45.91 -33.21
CA LYS A 388 -31.48 45.12 -32.22
C LYS A 388 -31.46 43.62 -32.58
N TYR A 389 -31.43 42.73 -31.59
CA TYR A 389 -31.29 41.28 -31.77
C TYR A 389 -32.29 40.68 -32.78
N LYS A 390 -33.59 41.01 -32.66
CA LYS A 390 -34.65 40.54 -33.59
C LYS A 390 -34.49 40.98 -35.05
N LYS A 391 -33.66 42.00 -35.31
CA LYS A 391 -33.39 42.53 -36.65
C LYS A 391 -32.04 42.04 -37.21
N CYS A 392 -31.31 41.18 -36.47
CA CYS A 392 -30.01 40.64 -36.86
C CYS A 392 -29.93 39.14 -36.56
N CYS A 393 -29.20 38.69 -35.52
CA CYS A 393 -28.99 37.26 -35.25
C CYS A 393 -30.25 36.51 -34.78
N GLY A 394 -31.27 37.23 -34.28
CA GLY A 394 -32.57 36.65 -33.94
C GLY A 394 -33.58 36.66 -35.09
N ARG A 395 -33.11 36.75 -36.33
CA ARG A 395 -33.93 36.84 -37.55
C ARG A 395 -33.93 35.49 -38.29
N ASN A 396 -34.30 34.44 -37.57
CA ASN A 396 -34.68 33.13 -38.11
C ASN A 396 -36.03 32.75 -37.51
#